data_AF-A0A6B3I5Q0-F1
#
_entry.id   AF-A0A6B3I5Q0-F1
#
_cell.length_a   1.000
_cell.length_b   1.000
_cell.length_c   1.000
_cell.angle_alpha   90.00
_cell.angle_beta   90.00
_cell.angle_gamma   90.00
#
_symmetry.space_group_name_H-M   'P 1'
#
loop_
_entity.id
_entity.type
_entity.pdbx_description
1 polymer ?
#
loop_
_entity_poly.entity_id
_entity_poly.type
_entity_poly.pdbx_seq_one_letter_code
_entity_poly.pdbx_strand_id
1 'polypeptide(L)'
;RVYNRIGFRLTAIIGMSAALLILLAFPLLPYPGEPWQPALIMLLLGAALGLFQLPLIVGVQSTVGWAERGTTTASVLFCRQVGQSIGAAVFGAVANS
;
A
#
# COMPACT_ATOMS: atom_id res chain seq x y z
N ARG A 1 -1.65 -14.15 15.66
CA ARG A 1 -2.09 -15.55 15.46
C ARG A 1 -2.50 -15.88 14.02
N VAL A 2 -3.26 -15.02 13.30
CA VAL A 2 -3.52 -15.16 11.83
C VAL A 2 -2.23 -15.22 11.00
N TYR A 3 -1.24 -14.44 11.43
CA TYR A 3 0.05 -14.25 10.79
C TYR A 3 0.95 -15.50 10.67
N ASN A 4 0.75 -16.49 11.55
CA ASN A 4 1.58 -17.71 11.57
C ASN A 4 1.02 -18.85 10.71
N ARG A 5 -0.19 -18.72 10.14
CA ARG A 5 -0.81 -19.78 9.31
C ARG A 5 -0.83 -19.47 7.81
N ILE A 6 -0.80 -18.19 7.44
CA ILE A 6 -1.06 -17.74 6.06
C ILE A 6 0.25 -17.42 5.30
N GLY A 7 1.36 -17.24 6.02
CA GLY A 7 2.63 -16.83 5.44
C GLY A 7 2.61 -15.33 5.12
N PHE A 8 3.69 -14.64 5.52
CA PHE A 8 3.89 -13.21 5.29
C PHE A 8 3.56 -12.75 3.87
N ARG A 9 3.93 -13.57 2.88
CA ARG A 9 3.75 -13.28 1.45
C ARG A 9 2.27 -13.24 1.05
N LEU A 10 1.44 -14.17 1.55
CA LEU A 10 0.03 -14.21 1.17
C LEU A 10 -0.74 -13.05 1.80
N THR A 11 -0.44 -12.69 3.06
CA THR A 11 -1.04 -11.51 3.72
C THR A 11 -0.69 -10.21 2.98
N ALA A 12 0.55 -10.07 2.52
CA ALA A 12 0.98 -8.91 1.73
C ALA A 12 0.26 -8.85 0.37
N ILE A 13 0.11 -9.98 -0.33
CA ILE A 13 -0.60 -10.07 -1.61
C ILE A 13 -2.09 -9.74 -1.44
N ILE A 14 -2.75 -10.29 -0.41
CA ILE A 14 -4.16 -10.02 -0.12
C ILE A 14 -4.36 -8.53 0.17
N GLY A 15 -3.48 -7.92 0.97
CA GLY A 15 -3.59 -6.48 1.28
C GLY A 15 -3.35 -5.58 0.07
N MET A 16 -2.35 -5.89 -0.77
CA MET A 16 -2.08 -5.12 -2.00
C MET A 16 -3.21 -5.27 -3.03
N SER A 17 -3.72 -6.48 -3.24
CA SER A 17 -4.84 -6.72 -4.14
C SER A 17 -6.12 -6.05 -3.66
N ALA A 18 -6.41 -6.08 -2.36
CA ALA A 18 -7.52 -5.33 -1.77
C ALA A 18 -7.36 -3.81 -1.97
N ALA A 19 -6.19 -3.24 -1.71
CA ALA A 19 -5.93 -1.83 -1.92
C ALA A 19 -6.09 -1.41 -3.40
N LEU A 20 -5.62 -2.24 -4.33
CA LEU A 20 -5.79 -2.03 -5.77
C LEU A 20 -7.28 -2.02 -6.17
N LEU A 21 -8.06 -3.00 -5.68
CA LEU A 21 -9.50 -3.08 -5.97
C LEU A 21 -10.26 -1.88 -5.40
N ILE A 22 -9.93 -1.42 -4.20
CA ILE A 22 -10.52 -0.22 -3.59
C ILE A 22 -10.20 1.03 -4.44
N LEU A 23 -8.95 1.14 -4.92
CA LEU A 23 -8.55 2.25 -5.78
C LEU A 23 -9.29 2.23 -7.12
N LEU A 24 -9.46 1.05 -7.72
CA LEU A 24 -10.21 0.86 -8.98
C LEU A 24 -11.72 1.05 -8.83
N ALA A 25 -12.26 0.98 -7.62
CA ALA A 25 -13.65 1.31 -7.35
C ALA A 25 -13.92 2.82 -7.38
N PHE A 26 -12.88 3.66 -7.23
CA PHE A 26 -13.03 5.11 -7.18
C PHE A 26 -13.59 5.72 -8.48
N PRO A 27 -13.15 5.35 -9.70
CA PRO A 27 -13.74 5.82 -10.95
C PRO A 27 -15.19 5.36 -11.20
N LEU A 28 -15.66 4.33 -10.50
CA LEU A 28 -17.02 3.81 -10.66
C LEU A 28 -18.05 4.60 -9.85
N LEU A 29 -17.62 5.61 -9.07
CA LEU A 29 -18.56 6.45 -8.32
C LEU A 29 -19.46 7.26 -9.26
N PRO A 30 -20.79 7.21 -9.08
CA PRO A 30 -21.70 8.05 -9.82
C PRO A 30 -21.45 9.53 -9.53
N TYR A 31 -21.56 10.38 -10.57
CA TYR A 31 -21.56 11.83 -10.43
C TYR A 31 -22.97 12.37 -10.71
N PRO A 32 -23.58 13.19 -9.83
CA PRO A 32 -23.11 13.68 -8.53
C PRO A 32 -23.32 12.65 -7.40
N GLY A 33 -22.24 12.29 -6.71
CA GLY A 33 -22.24 11.35 -5.59
C GLY A 33 -22.29 12.06 -4.23
N GLU A 34 -22.81 11.37 -3.22
CA GLU A 34 -22.87 11.91 -1.85
C GLU A 34 -21.47 11.92 -1.19
N PRO A 35 -21.18 12.90 -0.30
CA PRO A 35 -19.85 13.06 0.33
C PRO A 35 -19.36 11.86 1.14
N TRP A 36 -20.25 10.96 1.55
CA TRP A 36 -19.89 9.76 2.30
C TRP A 36 -19.20 8.69 1.44
N GLN A 37 -19.44 8.68 0.12
CA GLN A 37 -18.89 7.64 -0.76
C GLN A 37 -17.36 7.74 -0.91
N PRO A 38 -16.76 8.91 -1.19
CA PRO A 38 -15.30 9.07 -1.20
C PRO A 38 -14.69 8.86 0.19
N ALA A 39 -15.38 9.28 1.25
CA ALA A 39 -14.92 9.10 2.63
C ALA A 39 -14.81 7.61 3.00
N LEU A 40 -15.80 6.80 2.62
CA LEU A 40 -15.77 5.36 2.83
C LEU A 40 -14.64 4.69 2.05
N ILE A 41 -14.41 5.08 0.80
CA ILE A 41 -13.30 4.54 -0.02
C ILE A 41 -11.95 4.87 0.61
N MET A 42 -11.74 6.11 1.05
CA MET A 42 -10.50 6.52 1.72
C MET A 42 -10.28 5.79 3.05
N LEU A 43 -11.35 5.55 3.82
CA LEU A 43 -11.30 4.78 5.05
C LEU A 43 -10.92 3.31 4.78
N LEU A 44 -11.56 2.68 3.79
CA LEU A 44 -11.25 1.30 3.39
C LEU A 44 -9.82 1.18 2.85
N LEU A 45 -9.38 2.16 2.06
CA LEU A 45 -8.01 2.21 1.55
C LEU A 45 -7.01 2.30 2.71
N GLY A 46 -7.23 3.20 3.66
CA GLY A 46 -6.37 3.34 4.85
C GLY A 46 -6.31 2.06 5.68
N ALA A 47 -7.45 1.38 5.87
CA ALA A 47 -7.51 0.09 6.55
C ALA A 47 -6.72 -1.01 5.81
N ALA A 48 -6.85 -1.09 4.48
CA ALA A 48 -6.10 -2.03 3.66
C ALA A 48 -4.58 -1.75 3.73
N LEU A 49 -4.17 -0.49 3.58
CA LEU A 49 -2.78 -0.04 3.68
C LEU A 49 -2.17 -0.42 5.05
N GLY A 50 -2.87 -0.13 6.15
CA GLY A 50 -2.41 -0.45 7.51
C GLY A 50 -2.21 -1.94 7.76
N LEU A 51 -3.04 -2.79 7.16
CA LEU A 51 -2.97 -4.25 7.32
C LEU A 51 -1.73 -4.86 6.66
N PHE A 52 -1.25 -4.32 5.53
CA PHE A 52 -0.08 -4.89 4.83
C PHE A 52 1.26 -4.19 5.12
N GLN A 53 1.23 -2.93 5.56
CA GLN A 53 2.43 -2.11 5.78
C GLN A 53 3.42 -2.78 6.74
N LEU A 54 2.91 -3.29 7.88
CA LEU A 54 3.73 -3.96 8.90
C LEU A 54 4.32 -5.29 8.39
N PRO A 55 3.56 -6.19 7.75
CA PRO A 55 4.11 -7.41 7.19
C PRO A 55 5.15 -7.23 6.10
N LEU A 56 5.02 -6.21 5.27
CA LEU A 56 6.04 -5.98 4.25
C LEU A 56 7.41 -5.74 4.89
N ILE A 57 7.49 -4.84 5.88
CA ILE A 57 8.75 -4.47 6.52
C ILE A 57 9.31 -5.64 7.32
N VAL A 58 8.50 -6.26 8.17
CA VAL A 58 8.97 -7.37 9.01
C VAL A 58 9.33 -8.60 8.15
N GLY A 59 8.66 -8.78 7.01
CA GLY A 59 8.97 -9.85 6.06
C GLY A 59 10.38 -9.72 5.49
N VAL A 60 10.76 -8.54 5.00
CA VAL A 60 12.12 -8.31 4.47
C VAL A 60 13.17 -8.29 5.60
N GLN A 61 12.84 -7.74 6.78
CA GLN A 61 13.74 -7.80 7.93
C GLN A 61 14.00 -9.23 8.44
N SER A 62 13.07 -10.16 8.19
CA SER A 62 13.20 -11.56 8.61
C SER A 62 14.17 -12.38 7.74
N THR A 63 14.49 -11.89 6.53
CA THR A 63 15.40 -12.57 5.60
C THR A 63 16.87 -12.22 5.83
N VAL A 64 17.17 -11.24 6.69
CA VAL A 64 18.53 -10.75 6.97
C VAL A 64 18.91 -10.94 8.44
N GLY A 65 20.22 -10.94 8.71
CA GLY A 65 20.75 -10.96 10.06
C GLY A 65 20.38 -9.70 10.86
N TRP A 66 20.44 -9.79 12.19
CA TRP A 66 20.07 -8.67 13.09
C TRP A 66 20.82 -7.37 12.79
N ALA A 67 22.10 -7.46 12.39
CA ALA A 67 22.94 -6.30 12.07
C ALA A 67 22.48 -5.53 10.81
N GLU A 68 21.78 -6.20 9.88
CA GLU A 68 21.38 -5.64 8.58
C GLU A 68 19.90 -5.22 8.52
N ARG A 69 19.17 -5.31 9.63
CA ARG A 69 17.75 -4.89 9.67
C ARG A 69 17.58 -3.39 9.46
N GLY A 70 18.54 -2.59 9.95
CA GLY A 70 18.55 -1.14 9.76
C GLY A 70 18.70 -0.75 8.29
N THR A 71 19.66 -1.34 7.59
CA THR A 71 19.90 -1.10 6.16
C THR A 71 18.72 -1.56 5.32
N THR A 72 18.17 -2.74 5.62
CA THR A 72 16.99 -3.28 4.94
C THR A 72 15.76 -2.37 5.08
N THR A 73 15.53 -1.82 6.27
CA THR A 73 14.41 -0.89 6.50
C THR A 73 14.61 0.41 5.72
N ALA A 74 15.83 0.95 5.71
CA ALA A 74 16.17 2.13 4.94
C ALA A 74 15.94 1.91 3.44
N SER A 75 16.34 0.75 2.90
CA SER A 75 16.07 0.38 1.51
C SER A 75 14.57 0.31 1.21
N VAL A 76 13.76 -0.31 2.07
CA VAL A 76 12.30 -0.37 1.89
C VAL A 76 11.67 1.04 1.89
N LEU A 77 12.10 1.91 2.80
CA LEU A 77 11.62 3.30 2.86
C LEU A 77 12.06 4.10 1.63
N PHE A 78 13.31 3.94 1.20
CA PHE A 78 13.82 4.57 -0.02
C PHE A 78 12.99 4.17 -1.24
N CYS A 79 12.76 2.86 -1.44
CA CYS A 79 11.91 2.36 -2.52
C CYS A 79 10.50 2.96 -2.47
N ARG A 80 9.93 3.12 -1.26
CA ARG A 80 8.62 3.76 -1.09
C ARG A 80 8.64 5.22 -1.53
N GLN A 81 9.64 6.00 -1.12
CA GLN A 81 9.77 7.42 -1.49
C GLN A 81 9.97 7.59 -3.00
N VAL A 82 10.84 6.78 -3.61
CA VAL A 82 11.05 6.76 -5.07
C VAL A 82 9.73 6.49 -5.79
N GLY A 83 8.96 5.50 -5.33
CA GLY A 83 7.64 5.20 -5.90
C GLY A 83 6.66 6.38 -5.79
N GLN A 84 6.62 7.09 -4.66
CA GLN A 84 5.80 8.29 -4.50
C GLN A 84 6.23 9.42 -5.45
N SER A 85 7.54 9.66 -5.60
CA SER A 85 8.07 10.67 -6.51
C SER A 85 7.74 10.36 -7.98
N ILE A 86 7.92 9.10 -8.41
CA ILE A 86 7.56 8.66 -9.76
C ILE A 86 6.05 8.82 -9.99
N GLY A 87 5.22 8.38 -9.03
CA GLY A 87 3.77 8.53 -9.11
C GLY A 87 3.36 10.01 -9.27
N ALA A 88 3.89 10.89 -8.43
CA ALA A 88 3.63 12.33 -8.52
C ALA A 88 4.04 12.92 -9.88
N ALA A 89 5.20 12.51 -10.42
CA ALA A 89 5.66 12.97 -11.72
C ALA A 89 4.74 12.52 -12.87
N VAL A 90 4.31 11.26 -12.87
CA VAL A 90 3.39 10.71 -13.89
C VAL A 90 2.01 11.36 -13.79
N PHE A 91 1.42 11.43 -12.59
CA PHE A 91 0.13 12.10 -12.40
C PHE A 91 0.19 13.58 -12.74
N GLY A 92 1.30 14.27 -12.41
CA GLY A 92 1.52 15.66 -12.80
C GLY A 92 1.61 15.84 -14.32
N ALA A 93 2.30 14.94 -15.02
CA ALA A 93 2.38 14.96 -16.48
C ALA A 93 1.00 14.73 -17.13
N VAL A 94 0.21 13.78 -16.64
CA VAL A 94 -1.15 13.50 -17.13
C VAL A 94 -2.13 14.63 -16.82
N ALA A 95 -1.98 15.30 -15.67
CA ALA A 95 -2.84 16.44 -15.32
C ALA A 95 -2.51 17.71 -16.11
N ASN A 96 -1.27 17.85 -16.59
CA ASN A 96 -0.80 19.01 -17.36
C ASN A 96 -0.79 18.75 -18.89
N SER A 97 -1.00 17.52 -19.35
CA SER A 97 -1.24 17.19 -20.75
C SER A 97 -2.68 17.49 -21.15
#